data_AF-A0A0S8E042-F1
#
_entry.id   AF-A0A0S8E042-F1
#
_cell.length_a   1.000
_cell.length_b   1.000
_cell.length_c   1.000
_cell.angle_alpha   90.00
_cell.angle_beta   90.00
_cell.angle_gamma   90.00
#
_symmetry.space_group_name_H-M   'P 1'
#
loop_
_entity.id
_entity.type
_entity.pdbx_description
1 polymer ?
#
loop_
_entity_poly.entity_id
_entity_poly.type
_entity_poly.pdbx_seq_one_letter_code
_entity_poly.pdbx_strand_id
1 'polypeptide(L)'
;GVVPAHRGYLRPVGQWNFEEVVCKGSRVTVSVNGAVIVDADLAEFSKPIDGQEHPGLKRTSGHIGFMGHGDRVEFRNIRVKRLGE
;
A
#
# COMPACT_ATOMS: atom_id res chain seq x y z
N GLY A 1 -8.06 -8.92 -2.20
CA GLY A 1 -6.67 -8.42 -1.99
C GLY A 1 -5.67 -9.35 -2.67
N VAL A 2 -4.45 -8.91 -2.99
CA VAL A 2 -3.49 -9.68 -3.82
C VAL A 2 -2.38 -10.33 -2.99
N VAL A 3 -1.68 -9.52 -2.18
CA VAL A 3 -0.60 -9.96 -1.31
C VAL A 3 -0.88 -9.47 0.10
N PRO A 4 -0.88 -10.34 1.12
CA PRO A 4 -1.12 -9.92 2.50
C PRO A 4 0.12 -9.21 3.07
N ALA A 5 -0.09 -8.23 3.94
CA ALA A 5 0.98 -7.55 4.65
C ALA A 5 1.47 -8.36 5.87
N HIS A 6 2.76 -8.28 6.17
CA HIS A 6 3.27 -8.71 7.48
C HIS A 6 2.69 -7.84 8.61
N ARG A 7 2.38 -8.47 9.74
CA ARG A 7 1.70 -7.84 10.89
C ARG A 7 2.68 -7.58 12.04
N GLY A 8 2.29 -6.72 12.97
CA GLY A 8 3.03 -6.47 14.21
C GLY A 8 3.89 -5.20 14.22
N TYR A 9 3.85 -4.38 13.16
CA TYR A 9 4.69 -3.19 13.01
C TYR A 9 3.99 -1.87 13.34
N LEU A 10 2.72 -1.93 13.78
CA LEU A 10 1.94 -0.75 14.16
C LEU A 10 2.29 -0.29 15.58
N ARG A 11 2.38 1.03 15.75
CA ARG A 11 2.37 1.64 17.08
C ARG A 11 0.95 1.61 17.66
N PRO A 12 0.80 1.72 19.00
CA PRO A 12 -0.50 1.83 19.64
C PRO A 12 -1.38 2.97 19.09
N VAL A 13 -2.70 2.82 19.21
CA VAL A 13 -3.67 3.85 18.83
C VAL A 13 -3.36 5.18 19.54
N GLY A 14 -3.49 6.28 18.80
CA GLY A 14 -3.12 7.63 19.26
C GLY A 14 -1.67 8.01 18.99
N GLN A 15 -0.82 7.07 18.55
CA GLN A 15 0.54 7.36 18.10
C GLN A 15 0.62 7.43 16.58
N TRP A 16 1.53 8.28 16.09
CA TRP A 16 1.79 8.42 14.66
C TRP A 16 2.58 7.23 14.13
N ASN A 17 2.04 6.57 13.10
CA ASN A 17 2.80 5.65 12.26
C ASN A 17 3.41 6.43 11.08
N PHE A 18 4.56 5.97 10.60
CA PHE A 18 5.14 6.43 9.33
C PHE A 18 4.97 5.32 8.29
N GLU A 19 4.35 5.64 7.15
CA GLU A 19 4.18 4.70 6.05
C GLU A 19 4.83 5.26 4.78
N GLU A 20 5.55 4.39 4.06
CA GLU A 20 6.10 4.69 2.74
C GLU A 20 5.64 3.62 1.75
N VAL A 21 5.10 4.08 0.62
CA VAL A 21 4.68 3.25 -0.49
C VAL A 21 5.51 3.60 -1.72
N VAL A 22 6.19 2.60 -2.28
CA VAL A 22 6.98 2.72 -3.51
C VAL A 22 6.36 1.83 -4.57
N CYS A 23 5.83 2.45 -5.63
CA CYS A 23 5.32 1.75 -6.80
C CYS A 23 6.28 1.99 -7.97
N LYS A 24 7.07 0.98 -8.37
CA LYS A 24 8.00 1.05 -9.50
C LYS A 24 7.67 -0.05 -10.51
N GLY A 25 7.07 0.34 -11.63
CA GLY A 25 6.52 -0.62 -12.59
C GLY A 25 5.42 -1.45 -11.93
N SER A 26 5.53 -2.78 -12.02
CA SER A 26 4.63 -3.72 -11.34
C SER A 26 5.02 -4.03 -9.90
N ARG A 27 6.23 -3.65 -9.46
CA ARG A 27 6.71 -3.90 -8.11
C ARG A 27 6.18 -2.84 -7.14
N VAL A 28 5.56 -3.32 -6.07
CA VAL A 28 5.03 -2.50 -4.99
C VAL A 28 5.71 -2.90 -3.69
N THR A 29 6.34 -1.93 -3.03
CA THR A 29 6.91 -2.06 -1.70
C THR A 29 6.16 -1.13 -0.76
N VAL A 30 5.69 -1.67 0.37
CA VAL A 30 5.06 -0.91 1.45
C VAL A 30 5.87 -1.12 2.72
N SER A 31 6.22 -0.03 3.39
CA SER A 31 6.87 -0.08 4.70
C SER A 31 6.11 0.72 5.74
N VAL A 32 6.09 0.22 6.98
CA VAL A 32 5.50 0.89 8.13
C VAL A 32 6.53 0.93 9.26
N ASN A 33 6.78 2.12 9.79
CA ASN A 33 7.77 2.39 10.84
C ASN A 33 9.16 1.81 10.55
N GLY A 34 9.57 1.80 9.27
CA GLY A 34 10.86 1.29 8.81
C GLY A 34 10.90 -0.21 8.50
N ALA A 35 9.83 -0.96 8.76
CA ALA A 35 9.73 -2.38 8.41
C ALA A 35 8.98 -2.55 7.09
N VAL A 36 9.55 -3.32 6.15
CA VAL A 36 8.87 -3.71 4.91
C VAL A 36 7.79 -4.73 5.24
N ILE A 37 6.53 -4.36 4.98
CA ILE A 37 5.37 -5.21 5.26
C ILE A 37 4.79 -5.83 3.99
N VAL A 38 5.06 -5.26 2.82
CA VAL A 38 4.76 -5.83 1.50
C VAL A 38 5.94 -5.56 0.59
N ASP A 39 6.39 -6.56 -0.15
CA ASP A 39 7.30 -6.43 -1.28
C ASP A 39 6.93 -7.47 -2.32
N ALA A 40 6.27 -7.06 -3.39
CA ALA A 40 5.72 -7.97 -4.38
C ALA A 40 5.74 -7.38 -5.79
N ASP A 41 6.00 -8.25 -6.76
CA ASP A 41 5.75 -7.95 -8.17
C ASP A 41 4.31 -8.35 -8.52
N LEU A 42 3.45 -7.36 -8.74
CA LEU A 42 2.03 -7.60 -9.08
C LEU A 42 1.85 -8.32 -10.41
N ALA A 43 2.85 -8.35 -11.29
CA ALA A 43 2.81 -9.09 -12.55
C ALA A 43 2.78 -10.62 -12.35
N GLU A 44 3.23 -11.11 -11.20
CA GLU A 44 3.20 -12.53 -10.85
C GLU A 44 1.79 -13.03 -10.48
N PHE A 45 0.83 -12.11 -10.29
CA PHE A 45 -0.53 -12.43 -9.85
C PHE A 45 -1.55 -12.19 -10.96
N SER A 46 -2.28 -13.23 -11.31
CA SER A 46 -3.38 -13.14 -12.29
C SER A 46 -4.74 -12.86 -11.65
N LYS A 47 -4.90 -13.18 -10.36
CA LYS A 47 -6.14 -13.03 -9.58
C LYS A 47 -5.85 -12.63 -8.13
N PRO A 48 -6.77 -11.90 -7.47
CA PRO A 48 -6.75 -11.73 -6.02
C PRO A 48 -6.99 -13.05 -5.28
N ILE A 49 -6.68 -13.04 -3.99
CA ILE A 49 -6.85 -14.17 -3.06
C ILE A 49 -8.30 -14.64 -2.99
N ASP A 50 -9.26 -13.73 -3.13
CA ASP A 50 -10.71 -14.02 -3.11
C ASP A 50 -11.25 -14.56 -4.46
N GLY A 51 -10.40 -14.64 -5.49
CA GLY A 51 -10.75 -15.16 -6.82
C GLY A 51 -11.61 -14.23 -7.67
N GLN A 52 -12.04 -13.08 -7.17
CA GLN A 52 -12.89 -12.14 -7.90
C GLN A 52 -12.08 -11.25 -8.84
N GLU A 53 -12.75 -10.61 -9.80
CA GLU A 53 -12.07 -9.63 -10.65
C GLU A 53 -11.58 -8.43 -9.84
N HIS A 54 -10.39 -7.94 -10.18
CA HIS A 54 -9.82 -6.73 -9.61
C HIS A 54 -9.43 -5.76 -10.73
N PRO A 55 -10.37 -4.91 -11.18
CA PRO A 55 -10.19 -4.06 -12.37
C PRO A 55 -8.94 -3.18 -12.34
N GLY A 56 -8.45 -2.83 -11.14
CA GLY A 56 -7.26 -2.01 -10.95
C GLY A 56 -5.92 -2.75 -10.96
N LEU A 57 -5.90 -4.09 -10.99
CA LEU A 57 -4.68 -4.87 -10.68
C LEU A 57 -3.51 -4.56 -11.61
N LYS A 58 -3.79 -4.35 -12.91
CA LYS A 58 -2.78 -4.10 -13.94
C LYS A 58 -2.59 -2.61 -14.27
N ARG A 59 -3.21 -1.70 -13.52
CA ARG A 59 -3.07 -0.26 -13.77
C ARG A 59 -1.68 0.22 -13.38
N THR A 60 -1.06 1.00 -14.26
CA THR A 60 0.23 1.66 -14.02
C THR A 60 0.10 3.11 -13.55
N SER A 61 -1.12 3.65 -13.50
CA SER A 61 -1.41 5.00 -13.00
C SER A 61 -2.81 5.08 -12.37
N GLY A 62 -3.00 6.07 -11.51
CA GLY A 62 -4.24 6.29 -10.77
C GLY A 62 -4.14 7.43 -9.77
N HIS A 63 -5.13 7.52 -8.87
CA HIS A 63 -5.18 8.53 -7.82
C HIS A 63 -4.73 7.93 -6.49
N ILE A 64 -4.17 8.78 -5.62
CA ILE A 64 -3.96 8.44 -4.21
C ILE A 64 -5.26 8.77 -3.46
N GLY A 65 -5.78 7.79 -2.72
CA GLY A 65 -6.99 7.95 -1.90
C GLY A 65 -6.70 7.64 -0.45
N PHE A 66 -7.26 8.44 0.46
CA PHE A 66 -7.26 8.17 1.89
C PHE A 66 -8.58 7.49 2.26
N MET A 67 -8.51 6.27 2.76
CA MET A 67 -9.68 5.49 3.13
C MET A 67 -9.80 5.41 4.66
N GLY A 68 -11.03 5.50 5.15
CA GLY A 68 -11.38 5.31 6.55
C GLY A 68 -12.62 4.42 6.66
N HIS A 69 -12.72 3.66 7.76
CA HIS A 69 -13.82 2.73 8.01
C HIS A 69 -14.63 3.15 9.23
N GLY A 70 -15.22 4.35 9.18
CA GLY A 70 -16.11 4.87 10.23
C GLY A 70 -15.39 5.49 11.43
N ASP A 71 -14.14 5.13 11.69
CA ASP A 71 -13.32 5.72 12.74
C ASP A 71 -12.56 6.96 12.27
N ARG A 72 -12.27 7.88 13.21
CA ARG A 72 -11.43 9.05 12.95
C ARG A 72 -9.99 8.61 12.68
N VAL A 73 -9.46 9.03 11.53
CA VAL A 73 -8.05 8.91 11.16
C VAL A 73 -7.50 10.29 10.82
N GLU A 74 -6.24 10.53 11.15
CA GLU A 74 -5.54 11.77 10.85
C GLU A 74 -4.30 11.49 10.02
N PHE A 75 -4.02 12.36 9.05
CA PHE A 75 -2.86 12.27 8.18
C PHE A 75 -2.03 13.55 8.26
N ARG A 76 -0.71 13.44 8.18
CA ARG A 76 0.22 14.58 8.13
C ARG A 76 1.47 14.23 7.33
N ASN A 77 2.20 15.25 6.90
CA ASN A 77 3.49 15.11 6.19
C ASN A 77 3.40 14.27 4.90
N ILE A 78 2.26 14.39 4.19
CA ILE A 78 2.01 13.70 2.92
C ILE A 78 2.91 14.31 1.84
N ARG A 79 3.73 13.48 1.21
CA ARG A 79 4.65 13.86 0.14
C ARG A 79 4.60 12.82 -0.97
N VAL A 80 4.72 13.26 -2.20
CA VAL A 80 4.72 12.38 -3.38
C VAL A 80 5.94 12.73 -4.22
N LYS A 81 6.73 11.70 -4.56
CA LYS A 81 7.84 11.81 -5.50
C LYS A 81 7.52 10.96 -6.72
N ARG A 82 7.50 11.58 -7.90
CA ARG A 82 7.49 10.82 -9.15
C ARG A 82 8.82 10.08 -9.26
N LEU A 83 8.76 8.77 -9.42
CA LEU A 83 9.91 7.97 -9.79
C LEU A 83 10.08 8.13 -11.31
N GLY A 84 11.30 8.41 -11.78
CA GLY A 84 11.58 8.50 -13.20
C GLY A 84 11.24 7.21 -13.94
N GLU A 85 11.29 7.26 -15.28
CA GLU A 85 11.22 6.05 -16.12
C GLU A 85 12.40 5.11 -15.85
#